data_AF-A0A2V9RI13-F1
#
_entry.id   AF-A0A2V9RI13-F1
#
_cell.length_a   1.000
_cell.length_b   1.000
_cell.length_c   1.000
_cell.angle_alpha   90.00
_cell.angle_beta   90.00
_cell.angle_gamma   90.00
#
_symmetry.space_group_name_H-M   'P 1'
#
loop_
_entity.id
_entity.type
_entity.pdbx_description
1 polymer ?
#
loop_
_entity_poly.entity_id
_entity_poly.type
_entity_poly.pdbx_seq_one_letter_code
_entity_poly.pdbx_strand_id
1 'polypeptide(L)'
;MFRHSSGGNWRTNFVGFFMSSKANPGGLAFFALLIIWLVQRLIAIASSPFYGFLGESTGERIKRRLPLTTALDKGGGSEVTKVLPQIEVDIVLIKKEILEAIIQHAREDVPLECCGLLMGQGNLISHLRRMKNALQSPISYSMEPRALLRFFKELRSLQLIHLGIYHSHPTSEAYPSSVDVEQAYYPDCTYFIASLRSPSVRAFSILDRTVQEKEIQVID
;
A
#
# COMPACT_ATOMS: atom_id res chain seq x y z
N MET A 1 30.43 -50.39 62.71
CA MET A 1 31.61 -50.82 61.94
C MET A 1 31.73 -49.88 60.73
N PHE A 2 32.95 -49.47 60.37
CA PHE A 2 33.30 -48.55 59.25
C PHE A 2 32.50 -48.81 57.94
N ARG A 3 32.24 -47.86 57.04
CA ARG A 3 33.22 -46.94 56.41
C ARG A 3 32.55 -45.80 55.60
N HIS A 4 33.27 -44.67 55.49
CA HIS A 4 33.34 -43.72 54.34
C HIS A 4 33.36 -44.41 52.96
N SER A 5 33.15 -43.80 51.79
CA SER A 5 33.00 -42.40 51.30
C SER A 5 32.15 -42.44 49.99
N SER A 6 31.88 -41.41 49.16
CA SER A 6 32.23 -39.98 48.98
C SER A 6 31.06 -39.33 48.16
N GLY A 7 30.96 -38.04 47.79
CA GLY A 7 31.91 -36.94 47.56
C GLY A 7 32.16 -36.73 46.05
N GLY A 8 31.37 -35.88 45.37
CA GLY A 8 31.52 -35.56 43.94
C GLY A 8 30.67 -34.35 43.54
N ASN A 9 31.29 -33.33 42.92
CA ASN A 9 30.70 -32.02 42.69
C ASN A 9 31.23 -31.39 41.38
N TRP A 10 30.44 -30.52 40.76
CA TRP A 10 30.77 -29.62 39.63
C TRP A 10 30.97 -30.15 38.18
N ARG A 11 30.27 -29.45 37.26
CA ARG A 11 30.69 -28.93 35.94
C ARG A 11 30.76 -29.85 34.68
N THR A 12 30.16 -29.28 33.62
CA THR A 12 30.52 -29.29 32.17
C THR A 12 30.52 -30.60 31.38
N ASN A 13 29.66 -30.63 30.35
CA ASN A 13 29.78 -31.16 28.97
C ASN A 13 28.52 -30.66 28.25
N PHE A 14 28.45 -29.63 27.40
CA PHE A 14 29.17 -29.26 26.18
C PHE A 14 29.42 -30.40 25.17
N VAL A 15 29.24 -30.05 23.88
CA VAL A 15 29.36 -30.86 22.66
C VAL A 15 28.16 -31.78 22.32
N GLY A 16 27.57 -31.56 21.13
CA GLY A 16 27.19 -32.70 20.29
C GLY A 16 25.73 -32.92 19.90
N PHE A 17 25.01 -31.90 19.37
CA PHE A 17 23.81 -32.19 18.55
C PHE A 17 23.84 -31.42 17.23
N PHE A 18 24.62 -31.95 16.28
CA PHE A 18 24.68 -31.44 14.91
C PHE A 18 24.68 -32.62 13.93
N MET A 19 23.50 -33.00 13.44
CA MET A 19 23.27 -33.34 12.03
C MET A 19 21.79 -33.68 11.73
N SER A 20 21.43 -33.53 10.45
CA SER A 20 20.18 -34.00 9.84
C SER A 20 18.89 -33.25 10.19
N SER A 21 18.84 -31.97 9.84
CA SER A 21 17.60 -31.38 9.32
C SER A 21 17.75 -31.22 7.80
N LYS A 22 17.05 -32.06 7.03
CA LYS A 22 16.73 -31.71 5.64
C LYS A 22 15.68 -30.60 5.68
N ALA A 23 16.15 -29.36 5.80
CA ALA A 23 15.28 -28.19 5.80
C ALA A 23 14.43 -28.20 4.52
N ASN A 24 13.11 -28.31 4.66
CA ASN A 24 12.18 -28.28 3.55
C ASN A 24 12.12 -26.83 3.03
N PRO A 25 12.69 -26.50 1.85
CA PRO A 25 12.98 -25.12 1.48
C PRO A 25 11.71 -24.27 1.32
N GLY A 26 10.60 -24.89 0.89
CA GLY A 26 9.30 -24.22 0.81
C GLY A 26 8.73 -23.79 2.16
N GLY A 27 9.04 -24.51 3.25
CA GLY A 27 8.55 -24.16 4.59
C GLY A 27 9.17 -22.87 5.11
N LEU A 28 10.50 -22.75 5.03
CA LEU A 28 11.21 -21.54 5.47
C LEU A 28 10.85 -20.31 4.63
N ALA A 29 10.66 -20.47 3.32
CA ALA A 29 10.18 -19.41 2.45
C ALA A 29 8.76 -18.95 2.81
N PHE A 30 7.85 -19.89 3.09
CA PHE A 30 6.48 -19.58 3.52
C PHE A 30 6.44 -18.82 4.86
N PHE A 31 7.22 -19.26 5.86
CA PHE A 31 7.33 -18.54 7.13
C PHE A 31 7.93 -17.14 6.97
N ALA A 32 8.93 -16.96 6.10
CA ALA A 32 9.50 -15.65 5.81
C ALA A 32 8.47 -14.70 5.16
N LEU A 33 7.72 -15.19 4.16
CA LEU A 33 6.64 -14.42 3.53
C LEU A 33 5.51 -14.08 4.52
N LEU A 34 5.13 -15.01 5.39
CA LEU A 34 4.12 -14.78 6.44
C LEU A 34 4.60 -13.73 7.47
N ILE A 35 5.88 -13.73 7.85
CA ILE A 35 6.46 -12.71 8.73
C ILE A 35 6.48 -11.35 8.04
N ILE A 36 6.85 -11.28 6.75
CA ILE A 36 6.81 -10.04 5.97
C ILE A 36 5.38 -9.50 5.88
N TRP A 37 4.40 -10.36 5.58
CA TRP A 37 2.96 -10.06 5.57
C TRP A 37 2.48 -9.50 6.92
N LEU A 38 2.80 -10.18 8.03
CA LEU A 38 2.44 -9.74 9.37
C LEU A 38 3.05 -8.37 9.70
N VAL A 39 4.33 -8.17 9.39
CA VAL A 39 5.04 -6.91 9.66
C VAL A 39 4.48 -5.77 8.81
N GLN A 40 4.24 -5.99 7.51
CA GLN A 40 3.65 -4.97 6.63
C GLN A 40 2.22 -4.60 7.06
N ARG A 41 1.41 -5.58 7.46
CA ARG A 41 0.05 -5.34 7.98
C ARG A 41 0.06 -4.61 9.32
N LEU A 42 0.97 -4.93 10.24
CA LEU A 42 1.13 -4.20 11.51
C LEU A 42 1.62 -2.77 11.30
N ILE A 43 2.55 -2.56 10.35
CA ILE A 43 2.98 -1.22 9.94
C ILE A 43 1.80 -0.43 9.36
N ALA A 44 1.00 -1.03 8.48
CA ALA A 44 -0.18 -0.39 7.90
C ALA A 44 -1.16 0.08 8.99
N ILE A 45 -1.54 -0.80 9.91
CA ILE A 45 -2.43 -0.48 11.05
C ILE A 45 -1.85 0.68 11.88
N ALA A 46 -0.57 0.59 12.27
CA ALA A 46 0.11 1.62 13.08
C ALA A 46 0.37 2.94 12.34
N SER A 47 0.29 2.94 11.00
CA SER A 47 0.44 4.12 10.15
C SER A 47 -0.88 4.79 9.76
N SER A 48 -2.01 4.11 9.96
CA SER A 48 -3.32 4.65 9.64
C SER A 48 -3.61 5.90 10.50
N PRO A 49 -4.13 7.00 9.92
CA PRO A 49 -4.49 8.19 10.69
C PRO A 49 -5.59 7.90 11.74
N PHE A 50 -6.36 6.82 11.54
CA PHE A 50 -7.41 6.37 12.44
C PHE A 50 -6.91 5.99 13.84
N TYR A 51 -5.69 5.45 13.98
CA TYR A 51 -5.13 5.07 15.29
C TYR A 51 -4.48 6.22 16.07
N GLY A 52 -4.34 7.40 15.46
CA GLY A 52 -3.81 8.61 16.11
C GLY A 52 -4.87 9.52 16.72
N PHE A 53 -6.17 9.20 16.57
CA PHE A 53 -7.25 10.16 16.80
C PHE A 53 -8.38 9.62 17.71
N LEU A 54 -8.03 9.26 18.95
CA LEU A 54 -8.97 9.30 20.08
C LEU A 54 -8.73 10.60 20.87
N GLY A 55 -9.04 11.72 20.20
CA GLY A 55 -8.72 13.07 20.69
C GLY A 55 -9.57 14.14 20.02
N GLU A 56 -10.81 14.26 20.50
CA GLU A 56 -11.76 15.36 20.28
C GLU A 56 -12.31 15.61 18.86
N SER A 57 -13.57 16.06 18.84
CA SER A 57 -14.34 16.34 17.62
C SER A 57 -13.94 17.66 16.97
N THR A 58 -13.75 17.67 15.65
CA THR A 58 -14.42 18.57 14.68
C THR A 58 -13.83 18.31 13.28
N GLY A 59 -14.69 18.24 12.26
CA GLY A 59 -14.26 17.77 10.93
C GLY A 59 -15.34 17.98 9.87
N GLU A 60 -15.81 19.22 9.75
CA GLU A 60 -16.80 19.67 8.79
C GLU A 60 -16.50 19.14 7.36
N ARG A 61 -17.26 18.17 6.86
CA ARG A 61 -17.11 17.68 5.47
C ARG A 61 -17.57 18.81 4.54
N ILE A 62 -16.63 19.59 4.00
CA ILE A 62 -16.89 20.79 3.18
C ILE A 62 -17.63 20.41 1.90
N LYS A 63 -18.95 20.35 1.98
CA LYS A 63 -19.87 20.19 0.84
C LYS A 63 -19.93 21.52 0.08
N ARG A 64 -19.05 21.70 -0.91
CA ARG A 64 -19.11 22.82 -1.84
C ARG A 64 -20.38 22.73 -2.72
N ARG A 65 -21.50 23.27 -2.22
CA ARG A 65 -22.65 23.62 -3.04
C ARG A 65 -22.32 24.90 -3.82
N LEU A 66 -22.17 24.81 -5.14
CA LEU A 66 -22.40 25.97 -6.00
C LEU A 66 -23.93 26.12 -6.21
N PRO A 67 -24.48 27.35 -6.17
CA PRO A 67 -25.85 27.60 -6.56
C PRO A 67 -25.92 27.73 -8.09
N LEU A 68 -26.78 26.96 -8.75
CA LEU A 68 -27.33 27.37 -10.04
C LEU A 68 -28.73 27.94 -9.81
N THR A 69 -28.84 29.25 -10.01
CA THR A 69 -30.12 29.96 -10.11
C THR A 69 -30.67 29.81 -11.53
N THR A 70 -31.84 29.20 -11.68
CA THR A 70 -32.73 29.45 -12.82
C THR A 70 -34.16 29.57 -12.30
N ALA A 71 -34.70 30.79 -12.38
CA ALA A 71 -36.13 31.04 -12.27
C ALA A 71 -36.80 30.90 -13.65
N LEU A 72 -38.14 31.00 -13.71
CA LEU A 72 -39.05 30.75 -14.85
C LEU A 72 -39.31 29.25 -15.10
N ASP A 73 -40.54 28.78 -15.38
CA ASP A 73 -41.90 29.35 -15.23
C ASP A 73 -42.91 28.17 -15.05
N LYS A 74 -44.19 28.48 -14.85
CA LYS A 74 -45.29 27.59 -14.41
C LYS A 74 -45.62 26.44 -15.38
N GLY A 75 -46.01 25.29 -14.83
CA GLY A 75 -46.76 24.25 -15.55
C GLY A 75 -46.83 22.95 -14.76
N GLY A 76 -48.02 22.40 -14.55
CA GLY A 76 -48.21 21.17 -13.78
C GLY A 76 -47.92 19.90 -14.60
N GLY A 77 -47.32 18.90 -13.96
CA GLY A 77 -47.10 17.57 -14.51
C GLY A 77 -46.18 16.76 -13.60
N SER A 78 -46.71 15.78 -12.86
CA SER A 78 -45.91 14.87 -12.05
C SER A 78 -45.21 13.83 -12.94
N GLU A 79 -44.20 14.26 -13.66
CA GLU A 79 -43.24 13.35 -14.27
C GLU A 79 -42.18 12.99 -13.21
N VAL A 80 -42.17 11.73 -12.78
CA VAL A 80 -41.19 11.21 -11.83
C VAL A 80 -39.84 11.18 -12.53
N THR A 81 -39.12 12.30 -12.44
CA THR A 81 -37.77 12.43 -12.98
C THR A 81 -36.89 11.47 -12.19
N LYS A 82 -36.62 10.32 -12.79
CA LYS A 82 -35.78 9.26 -12.22
C LYS A 82 -34.35 9.78 -12.22
N VAL A 83 -33.98 10.49 -11.14
CA VAL A 83 -32.63 11.01 -10.93
C VAL A 83 -31.69 9.82 -10.98
N LEU A 84 -30.97 9.70 -12.09
CA LEU A 84 -29.91 8.72 -12.22
C LEU A 84 -28.89 9.00 -11.11
N PRO A 85 -28.41 7.97 -10.38
CA PRO A 85 -27.43 8.18 -9.34
C PRO A 85 -26.22 8.87 -9.97
N GLN A 86 -25.91 10.06 -9.47
CA GLN A 86 -24.69 10.79 -9.83
C GLN A 86 -23.53 9.84 -9.53
N ILE A 87 -22.81 9.40 -10.56
CA ILE A 87 -21.66 8.52 -10.37
C ILE A 87 -20.60 9.39 -9.68
N GLU A 88 -20.48 9.23 -8.36
CA GLU A 88 -19.50 9.93 -7.53
C GLU A 88 -18.13 9.32 -7.84
N VAL A 89 -17.49 9.82 -8.91
CA VAL A 89 -16.16 9.38 -9.32
C VAL A 89 -15.15 9.83 -8.27
N ASP A 90 -14.43 8.88 -7.68
CA ASP A 90 -13.41 9.16 -6.68
C ASP A 90 -12.12 9.59 -7.39
N ILE A 91 -11.79 10.88 -7.30
CA ILE A 91 -10.67 11.53 -8.01
C ILE A 91 -9.43 11.55 -7.11
N VAL A 92 -8.27 11.19 -7.66
CA VAL A 92 -6.95 11.42 -7.05
C VAL A 92 -6.20 12.52 -7.81
N LEU A 93 -5.64 13.49 -7.08
CA LEU A 93 -4.82 14.54 -7.67
C LEU A 93 -3.35 14.11 -7.63
N ILE A 94 -2.65 14.18 -8.77
CA ILE A 94 -1.23 13.84 -8.85
C ILE A 94 -0.49 14.90 -9.65
N LYS A 95 0.67 15.34 -9.14
CA LYS A 95 1.58 16.16 -9.92
C LYS A 95 2.09 15.40 -11.15
N LYS A 96 2.18 16.08 -12.28
CA LYS A 96 2.70 15.55 -13.56
C LYS A 96 4.09 14.94 -13.42
N GLU A 97 5.01 15.62 -12.74
CA GLU A 97 6.38 15.16 -12.49
C GLU A 97 6.41 13.80 -11.75
N ILE A 98 5.42 13.53 -10.90
CA ILE A 98 5.31 12.26 -10.17
C ILE A 98 4.77 11.15 -11.06
N LEU A 99 3.76 11.44 -11.88
CA LEU A 99 3.21 10.47 -12.84
C LEU A 99 4.26 10.04 -13.87
N GLU A 100 5.04 11.00 -14.38
CA GLU A 100 6.17 10.75 -15.28
C GLU A 100 7.28 9.94 -14.59
N ALA A 101 7.60 10.24 -13.33
CA ALA A 101 8.59 9.49 -12.55
C ALA A 101 8.17 8.03 -12.27
N ILE A 102 6.88 7.74 -12.11
CA ILE A 102 6.33 6.37 -12.03
C ILE A 102 6.59 5.61 -13.33
N ILE A 103 6.21 6.19 -14.48
CA ILE A 103 6.39 5.57 -15.80
C ILE A 103 7.86 5.34 -16.10
N GLN A 104 8.72 6.30 -15.75
CA GLN A 104 10.16 6.17 -15.94
C GLN A 104 10.77 5.07 -15.04
N HIS A 105 10.33 4.95 -13.78
CA HIS A 105 10.77 3.86 -12.90
C HIS A 105 10.37 2.48 -13.44
N ALA A 106 9.13 2.35 -13.94
CA ALA A 106 8.64 1.13 -14.55
C ALA A 106 9.53 0.69 -15.72
N ARG A 107 9.92 1.62 -16.59
CA ARG A 107 10.79 1.35 -17.76
C ARG A 107 12.20 0.93 -17.38
N GLU A 108 12.76 1.49 -16.30
CA GLU A 108 14.13 1.24 -15.85
C GLU A 108 14.31 -0.14 -15.20
N ASP A 109 13.29 -0.63 -14.49
CA ASP A 109 13.34 -1.90 -13.74
C ASP A 109 12.97 -3.14 -14.57
N VAL A 110 12.55 -2.99 -15.84
CA VAL A 110 12.25 -4.11 -16.77
C VAL A 110 13.42 -5.11 -16.80
N PRO A 111 13.18 -6.43 -16.64
CA PRO A 111 11.88 -7.13 -16.70
C PRO A 111 11.15 -7.28 -15.35
N LEU A 112 11.64 -6.70 -14.26
CA LEU A 112 11.04 -6.83 -12.94
C LEU A 112 9.88 -5.86 -12.73
N GLU A 113 9.04 -6.13 -11.74
CA GLU A 113 8.13 -5.10 -11.22
C GLU A 113 8.92 -4.10 -10.39
N CYS A 114 8.86 -2.83 -10.78
CA CYS A 114 9.22 -1.71 -9.92
C CYS A 114 8.13 -1.51 -8.86
N CYS A 115 8.47 -0.90 -7.72
CA CYS A 115 7.47 -0.43 -6.75
C CYS A 115 7.90 0.85 -6.04
N GLY A 116 6.96 1.51 -5.37
CA GLY A 116 7.25 2.69 -4.58
C GLY A 116 6.05 3.27 -3.87
N LEU A 117 6.29 4.39 -3.18
CA LEU A 117 5.37 5.00 -2.23
C LEU A 117 5.17 6.48 -2.57
N LEU A 118 3.93 6.94 -2.47
CA LEU A 118 3.48 8.26 -2.90
C LEU A 118 3.01 9.07 -1.69
N MET A 119 3.43 10.32 -1.64
CA MET A 119 3.25 11.20 -0.49
C MET A 119 2.74 12.57 -0.92
N GLY A 120 2.10 13.26 0.01
CA GLY A 120 1.61 14.60 -0.24
C GLY A 120 0.81 15.17 0.92
N GLN A 121 -0.12 16.07 0.60
CA GLN A 121 -0.97 16.77 1.56
C GLN A 121 -2.41 16.85 1.01
N GLY A 122 -3.40 16.70 1.90
CA GLY A 122 -4.80 16.61 1.49
C GLY A 122 -5.03 15.40 0.58
N ASN A 123 -5.42 15.63 -0.67
CA ASN A 123 -5.55 14.62 -1.72
C ASN A 123 -4.57 14.79 -2.89
N LEU A 124 -3.56 15.67 -2.75
CA LEU A 124 -2.56 15.95 -3.78
C LEU A 124 -1.27 15.18 -3.53
N ILE A 125 -1.00 14.22 -4.41
CA ILE A 125 0.28 13.52 -4.49
C ILE A 125 1.30 14.45 -5.15
N SER A 126 2.36 14.77 -4.40
CA SER A 126 3.39 15.74 -4.78
C SER A 126 4.81 15.23 -4.61
N HIS A 127 5.00 14.07 -3.97
CA HIS A 127 6.30 13.47 -3.73
C HIS A 127 6.24 11.95 -3.94
N LEU A 128 7.38 11.37 -4.32
CA LEU A 128 7.53 9.94 -4.61
C LEU A 128 8.81 9.41 -4.00
N ARG A 129 8.73 8.21 -3.41
CA ARG A 129 9.88 7.41 -3.00
C ARG A 129 9.88 6.09 -3.77
N ARG A 130 10.86 5.92 -4.66
CA ARG A 130 11.17 4.64 -5.31
C ARG A 130 11.58 3.62 -4.24
N MET A 131 11.08 2.39 -4.36
CA MET A 131 11.40 1.29 -3.45
C MET A 131 11.96 0.12 -4.24
N LYS A 132 12.97 -0.57 -3.70
CA LYS A 132 13.48 -1.78 -4.33
C LYS A 132 12.48 -2.92 -4.10
N ASN A 133 12.06 -3.57 -5.18
CA ASN A 133 11.34 -4.84 -5.11
C ASN A 133 12.24 -5.92 -4.48
N ALA A 134 11.98 -6.27 -3.22
CA ALA A 134 12.75 -7.23 -2.44
C ALA A 134 12.59 -8.68 -2.94
N LEU A 135 11.53 -8.99 -3.70
CA LEU A 135 11.32 -10.30 -4.33
C LEU A 135 12.12 -10.47 -5.63
N GLN A 136 12.57 -9.37 -6.24
CA GLN A 136 13.21 -9.36 -7.57
C GLN A 136 12.38 -10.15 -8.60
N SER A 137 11.07 -9.89 -8.63
CA SER A 137 10.06 -10.66 -9.36
C SER A 137 9.40 -9.82 -10.47
N PRO A 138 9.03 -10.43 -11.61
CA PRO A 138 8.33 -9.77 -12.73
C PRO A 138 6.79 -9.79 -12.62
N ILE A 139 6.24 -10.38 -11.55
CA ILE A 139 4.79 -10.59 -11.33
C ILE A 139 4.33 -10.34 -9.88
N SER A 140 5.23 -9.80 -9.05
CA SER A 140 4.94 -9.45 -7.66
C SER A 140 6.03 -8.56 -7.08
N TYR A 141 5.67 -7.74 -6.09
CA TYR A 141 6.61 -6.92 -5.34
C TYR A 141 6.53 -7.14 -3.83
N SER A 142 7.60 -6.79 -3.14
CA SER A 142 7.56 -6.58 -1.69
C SER A 142 8.60 -5.54 -1.28
N MET A 143 8.34 -4.83 -0.18
CA MET A 143 9.20 -3.76 0.32
C MET A 143 9.90 -4.17 1.62
N GLU A 144 11.21 -3.91 1.67
CA GLU A 144 12.08 -4.20 2.83
C GLU A 144 11.58 -3.46 4.09
N PRO A 145 11.31 -4.13 5.23
CA PRO A 145 10.71 -3.49 6.40
C PRO A 145 11.47 -2.28 6.95
N ARG A 146 12.81 -2.27 6.91
CA ARG A 146 13.57 -1.08 7.35
C ARG A 146 13.40 0.08 6.36
N ALA A 147 13.19 -0.17 5.07
CA ALA A 147 12.87 0.84 4.07
C ALA A 147 11.50 1.48 4.35
N LEU A 148 10.48 0.66 4.66
CA LEU A 148 9.17 1.16 5.13
C LEU A 148 9.31 2.00 6.40
N LEU A 149 10.07 1.55 7.40
CA LEU A 149 10.31 2.34 8.62
C LEU A 149 11.06 3.66 8.35
N ARG A 150 11.96 3.70 7.35
CA ARG A 150 12.62 4.95 6.90
C ARG A 150 11.62 5.87 6.18
N PHE A 151 10.67 5.34 5.43
CA PHE A 151 9.61 6.11 4.76
C PHE A 151 8.65 6.75 5.77
N PHE A 152 8.11 5.99 6.74
CA PHE A 152 7.24 6.57 7.76
C PHE A 152 7.96 7.58 8.69
N LYS A 153 9.29 7.52 8.79
CA LYS A 153 10.09 8.58 9.43
C LYS A 153 10.16 9.85 8.57
N GLU A 154 10.38 9.70 7.26
CA GLU A 154 10.40 10.83 6.30
C GLU A 154 9.07 11.58 6.29
N LEU A 155 7.94 10.87 6.18
CA LEU A 155 6.59 11.45 6.21
C LEU A 155 6.40 12.42 7.39
N ARG A 156 6.79 11.99 8.60
CA ARG A 156 6.71 12.83 9.80
C ARG A 156 7.65 14.03 9.76
N SER A 157 8.87 13.88 9.23
CA SER A 157 9.82 15.00 9.11
C SER A 157 9.41 16.05 8.07
N LEU A 158 8.69 15.63 7.02
CA LEU A 158 8.22 16.52 5.95
C LEU A 158 6.78 17.02 6.15
N GLN A 159 6.09 16.59 7.21
CA GLN A 159 4.66 16.85 7.45
C GLN A 159 3.79 16.45 6.24
N LEU A 160 4.11 15.29 5.66
CA LEU A 160 3.38 14.66 4.56
C LEU A 160 2.62 13.44 5.08
N ILE A 161 1.59 13.04 4.32
CA ILE A 161 0.84 11.80 4.55
C ILE A 161 1.08 10.79 3.42
N HIS A 162 0.91 9.51 3.73
CA HIS A 162 0.96 8.42 2.76
C HIS A 162 -0.34 8.43 1.96
N LEU A 163 -0.26 8.71 0.66
CA LEU A 163 -1.45 8.86 -0.20
C LEU A 163 -1.62 7.71 -1.19
N GLY A 164 -0.55 6.98 -1.50
CA GLY A 164 -0.64 5.89 -2.44
C GLY A 164 0.59 5.00 -2.49
N ILE A 165 0.40 3.85 -3.09
CA ILE A 165 1.43 2.87 -3.40
C ILE A 165 1.41 2.73 -4.92
N TYR A 166 2.57 2.56 -5.54
CA TYR A 166 2.62 2.22 -6.96
C TYR A 166 3.49 1.00 -7.21
N HIS A 167 3.12 0.27 -8.26
CA HIS A 167 3.95 -0.77 -8.87
C HIS A 167 3.74 -0.79 -10.39
N SER A 168 4.55 -1.59 -11.07
CA SER A 168 4.46 -1.74 -12.53
C SER A 168 4.19 -3.17 -12.93
N HIS A 169 3.31 -3.34 -13.92
CA HIS A 169 3.09 -4.57 -14.65
C HIS A 169 3.89 -4.53 -15.97
N PRO A 170 5.00 -5.28 -16.10
CA PRO A 170 5.86 -5.19 -17.28
C PRO A 170 5.19 -5.72 -18.56
N THR A 171 4.28 -6.70 -18.44
CA THR A 171 3.68 -7.44 -19.58
C THR A 171 2.16 -7.52 -19.57
N SER A 172 1.50 -7.14 -18.47
CA SER A 172 0.04 -7.15 -18.32
C SER A 172 -0.55 -5.73 -18.29
N GLU A 173 -1.87 -5.61 -18.36
CA GLU A 173 -2.59 -4.34 -18.32
C GLU A 173 -2.49 -3.66 -16.94
N ALA A 174 -2.75 -2.35 -16.90
CA ALA A 174 -2.75 -1.55 -15.68
C ALA A 174 -4.04 -1.81 -14.87
N TYR A 175 -4.15 -2.98 -14.26
CA TYR A 175 -5.31 -3.39 -13.45
C TYR A 175 -4.85 -4.40 -12.39
N PRO A 176 -5.33 -4.32 -11.12
CA PRO A 176 -4.82 -5.16 -10.05
C PRO A 176 -5.08 -6.64 -10.29
N SER A 177 -4.04 -7.45 -10.09
CA SER A 177 -4.11 -8.90 -10.05
C SER A 177 -4.78 -9.38 -8.74
N SER A 178 -5.13 -10.67 -8.67
CA SER A 178 -5.61 -11.27 -7.41
C SER A 178 -4.58 -11.15 -6.28
N VAL A 179 -3.28 -11.20 -6.61
CA VAL A 179 -2.19 -11.02 -5.64
C VAL A 179 -2.17 -9.59 -5.11
N ASP A 180 -2.32 -8.58 -5.96
CA ASP A 180 -2.38 -7.17 -5.53
C ASP A 180 -3.56 -6.93 -4.57
N VAL A 181 -4.72 -7.50 -4.88
CA VAL A 181 -5.93 -7.39 -4.06
C VAL A 181 -5.77 -8.10 -2.70
N GLU A 182 -5.05 -9.22 -2.65
CA GLU A 182 -4.71 -9.91 -1.40
C GLU A 182 -3.61 -9.21 -0.58
N GLN A 183 -2.80 -8.36 -1.22
CA GLN A 183 -1.66 -7.65 -0.61
C GLN A 183 -1.92 -6.16 -0.36
N ALA A 184 -3.14 -5.67 -0.63
CA ALA A 184 -3.59 -4.30 -0.36
C ALA A 184 -3.80 -4.04 1.15
N TYR A 185 -2.72 -3.89 1.92
CA TYR A 185 -2.78 -3.70 3.39
C TYR A 185 -3.14 -2.28 3.84
N TYR A 186 -3.09 -1.29 2.94
CA TYR A 186 -3.29 0.12 3.23
C TYR A 186 -4.62 0.58 2.62
N PRO A 187 -5.75 0.53 3.35
CA PRO A 187 -7.07 0.84 2.79
C PRO A 187 -7.25 2.32 2.45
N ASP A 188 -6.55 3.22 3.16
CA ASP A 188 -6.60 4.68 2.95
C ASP A 188 -5.76 5.14 1.75
N CYS A 189 -5.00 4.25 1.12
CA CYS A 189 -4.06 4.56 0.04
C CYS A 189 -4.65 4.24 -1.34
N THR A 190 -4.32 5.08 -2.32
CA THR A 190 -4.62 4.79 -3.73
C THR A 190 -3.50 3.94 -4.33
N TYR A 191 -3.87 2.83 -4.99
CA TYR A 191 -2.95 1.91 -5.66
C TYR A 191 -2.81 2.30 -7.14
N PHE A 192 -1.61 2.69 -7.55
CA PHE A 192 -1.29 3.07 -8.93
C PHE A 192 -0.57 1.93 -9.63
N ILE A 193 -1.05 1.55 -10.80
CA ILE A 193 -0.47 0.45 -11.58
C ILE A 193 -0.03 1.00 -12.93
N ALA A 194 1.28 0.93 -13.20
CA ALA A 194 1.86 1.31 -14.48
C ALA A 194 1.98 0.08 -15.39
N SER A 195 1.31 0.07 -16.54
CA SER A 195 1.52 -0.96 -17.57
C SER A 195 2.54 -0.47 -18.59
N LEU A 196 3.42 -1.38 -19.02
CA LEU A 196 4.31 -1.15 -20.17
C LEU A 196 3.84 -1.86 -21.45
N ARG A 197 2.93 -2.83 -21.36
CA ARG A 197 2.28 -3.47 -22.52
C ARG A 197 1.45 -2.45 -23.31
N SER A 198 0.65 -1.68 -22.58
CA SER A 198 -0.17 -0.58 -23.08
C SER A 198 0.18 0.64 -22.25
N PRO A 199 1.24 1.42 -22.60
CA PRO A 199 1.83 2.46 -21.75
C PRO A 199 0.80 3.39 -21.10
N SER A 200 0.50 3.13 -19.84
CA SER A 200 -0.58 3.78 -19.09
C SER A 200 -0.36 3.62 -17.58
N VAL A 201 -0.95 4.53 -16.80
CA VAL A 201 -1.04 4.41 -15.34
C VAL A 201 -2.51 4.52 -14.98
N ARG A 202 -3.01 3.60 -14.15
CA ARG A 202 -4.39 3.59 -13.62
C ARG A 202 -4.36 3.53 -12.10
N ALA A 203 -5.38 4.10 -11.47
CA ALA A 203 -5.45 4.26 -10.02
C ALA A 203 -6.67 3.51 -9.45
N PHE A 204 -6.52 2.90 -8.28
CA PHE A 204 -7.55 2.08 -7.66
C PHE A 204 -7.62 2.32 -6.16
N SER A 205 -8.81 2.36 -5.58
CA SER A 205 -9.02 2.02 -4.17
C SER A 205 -9.26 0.52 -4.06
N ILE A 206 -8.67 -0.10 -3.04
CA ILE A 206 -8.81 -1.54 -2.77
C ILE A 206 -9.14 -1.69 -1.28
N LEU A 207 -10.39 -2.08 -1.00
CA LEU A 207 -10.92 -2.24 0.36
C LEU A 207 -11.75 -3.53 0.44
N ASP A 208 -11.46 -4.39 1.42
CA ASP A 208 -12.16 -5.68 1.63
C ASP A 208 -12.29 -6.54 0.35
N ARG A 209 -11.23 -6.53 -0.47
CA ARG A 209 -11.14 -7.13 -1.82
C ARG A 209 -12.03 -6.51 -2.90
N THR A 210 -12.80 -5.47 -2.59
CA THR A 210 -13.48 -4.64 -3.59
C THR A 210 -12.46 -3.73 -4.24
N VAL A 211 -12.38 -3.78 -5.58
CA VAL A 211 -11.59 -2.87 -6.40
C VAL A 211 -12.51 -1.83 -7.01
N GLN A 212 -12.20 -0.55 -6.82
CA GLN A 212 -12.85 0.56 -7.51
C GLN A 212 -11.79 1.40 -8.21
N GLU A 213 -11.98 1.67 -9.49
CA GLU A 213 -11.10 2.55 -10.26
C GLU A 213 -11.33 4.02 -9.88
N LYS A 214 -10.24 4.77 -9.80
CA LYS A 214 -10.18 6.19 -9.46
C LYS A 214 -9.73 7.00 -10.67
N GLU A 215 -10.35 8.15 -10.88
CA GLU A 215 -9.93 9.06 -11.93
C GLU A 215 -8.65 9.80 -11.50
N ILE A 216 -7.63 9.77 -12.37
CA ILE A 216 -6.37 10.48 -12.14
C ILE A 216 -6.49 11.87 -12.75
N GLN A 217 -6.56 12.90 -11.91
CA GLN A 217 -6.44 14.28 -12.34
C GLN A 217 -4.99 14.75 -12.20
N VAL A 218 -4.36 15.03 -13.33
CA VAL A 218 -2.97 15.54 -13.38
C VAL A 218 -2.96 17.04 -13.11
N ILE A 219 -2.04 17.46 -12.23
CA ILE A 219 -1.76 18.85 -11.87
C ILE A 219 -0.33 19.19 -12.32
N ASP A 220 -0.11 20.36 -12.91
CA ASP A 220 1.23 20.87 -13.26
C ASP A 220 1.97 21.44 -12.02
#